data_AF-A0A8X6G6U7-F1
#
_entry.id   AF-A0A8X6G6U7-F1
#
_cell.length_a   1.000
_cell.length_b   1.000
_cell.length_c   1.000
_cell.angle_alpha   90.00
_cell.angle_beta   90.00
_cell.angle_gamma   90.00
#
_symmetry.space_group_name_H-M   'P 1'
#
loop_
_entity.id
_entity.type
_entity.pdbx_description
1 polymer ?
#
loop_
_entity_poly.entity_id
_entity_poly.type
_entity_poly.pdbx_seq_one_letter_code
_entity_poly.pdbx_strand_id
1 'polypeptide(L)'
;MRETANDTFTEIFQVASKFSANLFDTELQAPRVTSRQKSRANPQTTSNEEYFRVTTFIPCIDTLIQNLTDRFIKNEDILSSFQLLLPGYACEKK
;
A
#
# COMPACT_ATOMS: atom_id res chain seq x y z
N MET A 1 6.21 -0.62 -12.41
CA MET A 1 5.15 -0.81 -11.38
C MET A 1 3.95 0.11 -11.60
N ARG A 2 4.06 1.45 -11.51
CA ARG A 2 2.89 2.34 -11.75
C ARG A 2 2.22 2.12 -13.12
N GLU A 3 2.98 1.83 -14.17
CA GLU A 3 2.44 1.51 -15.51
C GLU A 3 1.72 0.17 -15.56
N THR A 4 2.22 -0.85 -14.86
CA THR A 4 1.64 -2.20 -14.73
C THR A 4 0.62 -2.31 -13.58
N ALA A 5 0.24 -1.17 -12.98
CA ALA A 5 -0.68 -1.12 -11.84
C ALA A 5 -2.14 -1.30 -12.24
N ASN A 6 -2.47 -1.24 -13.53
CA ASN A 6 -3.82 -1.48 -14.03
C ASN A 6 -4.16 -2.97 -13.91
N ASP A 7 -3.46 -3.81 -14.69
CA ASP A 7 -3.69 -5.25 -14.81
C ASP A 7 -3.64 -5.95 -13.44
N THR A 8 -2.67 -5.58 -12.61
CA THR A 8 -2.49 -6.13 -11.26
C THR A 8 -3.53 -5.66 -10.25
N PHE A 9 -4.16 -4.51 -10.44
CA PHE A 9 -5.20 -4.02 -9.54
C PHE A 9 -6.60 -4.55 -9.88
N THR A 10 -6.90 -4.83 -11.15
CA THR A 10 -8.21 -5.33 -11.57
C THR A 10 -8.59 -6.63 -10.87
N GLU A 11 -7.65 -7.57 -10.67
CA GLU A 11 -7.89 -8.79 -9.89
C GLU A 11 -8.24 -8.49 -8.42
N ILE A 12 -7.47 -7.60 -7.78
CA ILE A 12 -7.69 -7.16 -6.39
C ILE A 12 -9.07 -6.50 -6.25
N PHE A 13 -9.44 -5.63 -7.19
CA PHE A 13 -10.73 -4.95 -7.20
C PHE A 13 -11.91 -5.91 -7.42
N GLN A 14 -11.76 -6.92 -8.28
CA GLN A 14 -12.78 -7.96 -8.46
C GLN A 14 -12.97 -8.80 -7.19
N VAL A 15 -11.89 -9.18 -6.49
CA VAL A 15 -11.97 -9.91 -5.21
C VAL A 15 -12.64 -9.04 -4.14
N ALA A 16 -12.25 -7.78 -4.02
CA ALA A 16 -12.85 -6.85 -3.07
C ALA A 16 -14.34 -6.58 -3.35
N SER A 17 -14.74 -6.47 -4.62
CA SER A 17 -16.14 -6.27 -5.02
C SER A 17 -17.01 -7.51 -4.78
N LYS A 18 -16.47 -8.71 -5.02
CA LYS A 18 -17.14 -9.97 -4.65
C LYS A 18 -17.31 -10.09 -3.14
N PHE A 19 -16.30 -9.67 -2.36
CA PHE A 19 -16.37 -9.66 -0.90
C PHE A 19 -17.40 -8.65 -0.37
N SER A 20 -17.49 -7.44 -0.96
CA SER A 20 -18.46 -6.43 -0.53
C SER A 20 -19.91 -6.87 -0.79
N ALA A 21 -20.17 -7.43 -1.97
CA ALA A 21 -21.48 -7.99 -2.30
C ALA A 21 -21.85 -9.18 -1.39
N ASN A 22 -20.97 -10.16 -1.25
CA ASN A 22 -21.27 -11.40 -0.52
C ASN A 22 -21.41 -11.20 1.00
N LEU A 23 -20.73 -10.22 1.61
CA LEU A 23 -20.69 -10.05 3.06
C LEU A 23 -21.54 -8.87 3.58
N PHE A 24 -21.83 -7.89 2.73
CA PHE A 24 -22.53 -6.66 3.11
C PHE A 24 -23.70 -6.27 2.18
N ASP A 25 -24.05 -7.12 1.20
CA ASP A 25 -25.10 -6.86 0.19
C ASP A 25 -24.95 -5.49 -0.50
N THR A 26 -23.70 -5.07 -0.72
CA THR A 26 -23.34 -3.70 -1.12
C THR A 26 -22.24 -3.70 -2.18
N GLU A 27 -22.44 -2.94 -3.25
CA GLU A 27 -21.43 -2.71 -4.28
C GLU A 27 -20.25 -1.86 -3.77
N LEU A 28 -19.04 -2.13 -4.29
CA LEU A 28 -17.83 -1.38 -3.95
C LEU A 28 -17.80 -0.01 -4.67
N GLN A 29 -18.65 0.90 -4.20
CA GLN A 29 -18.85 2.24 -4.74
C GLN A 29 -17.80 3.24 -4.25
N ALA A 30 -17.49 4.24 -5.09
CA ALA A 30 -16.51 5.27 -4.79
C ALA A 30 -16.95 6.24 -3.67
N PRO A 31 -16.24 6.30 -2.53
CA PRO A 31 -15.56 8.20 -2.02
C PRO A 31 -16.19 9.51 -2.55
N ARG A 32 -17.54 9.62 -2.49
CA ARG A 32 -18.39 10.83 -2.73
C ARG A 32 -17.57 12.12 -2.68
N VAL A 33 -17.36 12.67 -3.87
CA VAL A 33 -16.58 13.87 -4.09
C VAL A 33 -17.32 15.09 -3.55
N THR A 34 -16.63 15.88 -2.73
CA THR A 34 -17.06 17.21 -2.28
C THR A 34 -16.11 18.26 -2.84
N SER A 35 -16.62 19.46 -3.16
CA SER A 35 -15.83 20.55 -3.77
C SER A 35 -14.63 21.01 -2.93
N ARG A 36 -14.65 20.73 -1.62
CA ARG A 36 -13.47 20.71 -0.75
C ARG A 36 -13.33 19.35 -0.08
N GLN A 37 -12.15 18.75 -0.19
CA GLN A 37 -11.59 17.77 0.74
C GLN A 37 -10.23 18.33 1.21
N LYS A 38 -9.90 18.19 2.50
CA LYS A 38 -8.65 18.74 3.08
C LYS A 38 -7.51 17.73 3.14
N SER A 39 -7.83 16.45 3.34
CA SER A 39 -6.89 15.37 3.68
C SER A 39 -6.68 14.34 2.55
N ARG A 40 -7.38 14.49 1.43
CA ARG A 40 -7.36 13.54 0.31
C ARG A 40 -7.42 14.29 -1.02
N ALA A 41 -6.64 13.83 -1.99
CA ALA A 41 -6.70 14.33 -3.36
C ALA A 41 -8.03 13.96 -4.03
N ASN A 42 -8.48 14.80 -4.97
CA ASN A 42 -9.71 14.59 -5.72
C ASN A 42 -9.42 14.36 -7.21
N PRO A 43 -8.85 13.19 -7.59
CA PRO A 43 -8.55 12.89 -8.98
C PRO A 43 -9.84 12.80 -9.80
N GLN A 44 -9.77 13.18 -11.08
CA GLN A 44 -10.80 12.85 -12.04
C GLN A 44 -10.60 11.39 -12.45
N THR A 45 -11.60 10.55 -12.26
CA THR A 45 -11.55 9.10 -12.47
C THR A 45 -12.86 8.61 -13.07
N THR A 46 -12.81 7.75 -14.08
CA THR A 46 -13.99 7.33 -14.85
C THR A 46 -14.70 6.10 -14.25
N SER A 47 -14.06 5.38 -13.32
CA SER A 47 -14.66 4.22 -12.64
C SER A 47 -14.33 4.17 -11.13
N ASN A 48 -15.10 3.38 -10.39
CA ASN A 48 -14.83 3.08 -8.97
C ASN A 48 -13.45 2.44 -8.78
N GLU A 49 -13.14 1.44 -9.63
CA GLU A 49 -11.83 0.79 -9.69
C GLU A 49 -10.70 1.83 -9.79
N GLU A 50 -10.86 2.86 -10.61
CA GLU A 50 -9.87 3.92 -10.76
C GLU A 50 -9.79 4.87 -9.56
N TYR A 51 -10.92 5.26 -8.92
CA TYR A 51 -10.94 6.00 -7.64
C TYR A 51 -10.12 5.24 -6.57
N PHE A 52 -10.20 3.91 -6.50
CA PHE A 52 -9.42 3.09 -5.56
C PHE A 52 -7.96 2.86 -6.01
N ARG A 53 -7.72 2.58 -7.30
CA ARG A 53 -6.37 2.38 -7.87
C ARG A 53 -5.49 3.60 -7.62
N VAL A 54 -6.03 4.79 -7.90
CA VAL A 54 -5.31 6.07 -7.79
C VAL A 54 -5.22 6.58 -6.35
N THR A 55 -6.27 6.42 -5.52
CA THR A 55 -6.29 6.99 -4.15
C THR A 55 -6.01 6.01 -3.03
N THR A 56 -5.75 4.73 -3.32
CA THR A 56 -5.41 3.73 -2.30
C THR A 56 -4.28 2.79 -2.74
N PHE A 57 -4.41 2.10 -3.88
CA PHE A 57 -3.43 1.10 -4.29
C PHE A 57 -2.05 1.69 -4.61
N ILE A 58 -1.99 2.65 -5.55
CA ILE A 58 -0.72 3.29 -5.94
C ILE A 58 -0.02 3.95 -4.74
N PRO A 59 -0.69 4.78 -3.90
CA PRO A 59 -0.08 5.33 -2.68
C PRO A 59 0.41 4.27 -1.69
N CYS A 60 -0.30 3.14 -1.54
CA CYS A 60 0.11 2.05 -0.66
C CYS A 60 1.41 1.38 -1.17
N ILE A 61 1.46 1.05 -2.47
CA ILE A 61 2.62 0.43 -3.11
C ILE A 61 3.83 1.38 -3.09
N ASP A 62 3.66 2.65 -3.44
CA ASP A 62 4.74 3.65 -3.37
C ASP A 62 5.27 3.79 -1.93
N THR A 63 4.38 3.82 -0.92
CA THR A 63 4.74 3.90 0.51
C THR A 63 5.45 2.63 1.00
N LEU A 64 5.08 1.47 0.48
CA LEU A 64 5.74 0.19 0.79
C LEU A 64 7.16 0.16 0.20
N ILE A 65 7.33 0.51 -1.08
CA ILE A 65 8.63 0.61 -1.74
C ILE A 65 9.53 1.60 -1.00
N GLN A 66 8.99 2.76 -0.62
CA GLN A 66 9.69 3.77 0.18
C GLN A 66 10.15 3.20 1.53
N ASN A 67 9.24 2.53 2.28
CA ASN A 67 9.59 1.92 3.57
C ASN A 67 10.65 0.82 3.44
N LEU A 68 10.57 -0.03 2.41
CA LEU A 68 11.57 -1.07 2.17
C LEU A 68 12.94 -0.47 1.80
N THR A 69 12.95 0.52 0.91
CA THR A 69 14.16 1.26 0.52
C THR A 69 14.80 1.95 1.73
N ASP A 70 14.00 2.65 2.53
CA ASP A 70 14.50 3.37 3.70
C ASP A 70 15.02 2.42 4.78
N ARG A 71 14.36 1.27 5.02
CA ARG A 71 14.76 0.32 6.07
C ARG A 71 15.92 -0.58 5.71
N PHE A 72 15.97 -1.07 4.47
CA PHE A 72 16.93 -2.10 4.06
C PHE A 72 18.10 -1.57 3.23
N ILE A 73 17.95 -0.45 2.51
CA ILE A 73 18.99 0.08 1.62
C ILE A 73 19.65 1.34 2.24
N LYS A 74 18.86 2.29 2.76
CA LYS A 74 19.43 3.52 3.35
C LYS A 74 19.93 3.37 4.78
N ASN A 75 19.51 2.32 5.48
CA ASN A 75 19.86 2.05 6.88
C ASN A 75 20.49 0.65 7.03
N GLU A 76 21.21 0.18 6.01
CA GLU A 76 21.87 -1.14 5.98
C GLU A 76 22.84 -1.33 7.16
N ASP A 77 23.57 -0.28 7.56
CA ASP A 77 24.44 -0.29 8.76
C ASP A 77 23.65 -0.54 10.06
N ILE A 78 22.46 0.10 10.19
CA ILE A 78 21.58 -0.07 11.36
C ILE A 78 20.98 -1.48 11.37
N LEU A 79 20.56 -1.98 10.21
CA LEU A 79 20.06 -3.35 10.05
C LEU A 79 21.15 -4.37 10.43
N SER A 80 22.39 -4.13 10.04
CA SER A 80 23.55 -4.95 10.42
C SER A 80 23.78 -4.89 11.93
N SER A 81 23.64 -3.73 12.57
CA SER A 81 23.76 -3.59 14.03
C SER A 81 22.70 -4.38 14.81
N PHE A 82 21.52 -4.66 14.22
CA PHE A 82 20.50 -5.49 14.85
C PHE A 82 20.89 -6.98 14.98
N GLN A 83 21.96 -7.44 14.30
CA GLN A 83 22.52 -8.77 14.57
C GLN A 83 22.96 -8.91 16.04
N LEU A 84 23.41 -7.81 16.67
CA LEU A 84 23.79 -7.77 18.09
C LEU A 84 22.62 -7.98 19.07
N LEU A 85 21.37 -7.87 18.59
CA LEU A 85 20.17 -8.19 19.37
C LEU A 85 19.84 -9.69 19.35
N LEU A 86 20.49 -10.48 18.50
CA LEU A 86 20.29 -11.92 18.41
C LEU A 86 21.14 -12.63 19.49
N PRO A 87 20.60 -13.61 20.24
CA PRO A 87 21.31 -14.21 21.38
C PRO A 87 22.68 -14.81 21.09
N GLY A 88 22.95 -15.24 19.85
CA GLY A 88 24.25 -15.79 19.45
C GLY A 88 25.38 -14.76 19.37
N TYR A 89 25.07 -13.50 19.03
CA TYR A 89 26.07 -12.44 18.86
C TYR A 89 26.31 -11.63 20.14
N ALA A 90 25.35 -11.64 21.07
CA ALA A 90 25.44 -10.91 22.35
C ALA A 90 26.54 -11.44 23.30
N CYS A 91 27.15 -12.60 23.01
CA CYS A 91 28.13 -13.27 23.86
C CYS A 91 29.60 -13.18 23.40
N GLU A 92 29.92 -12.51 22.28
CA GLU A 92 31.32 -12.34 21.84
C GLU A 92 32.04 -11.23 22.61
N LYS A 93 32.30 -11.50 23.90
CA LYS A 93 33.32 -10.82 24.71
C LYS A 93 34.11 -11.86 25.51
N LYS A 94 35.33 -12.13 25.04
CA LYS A 94 36.44 -12.80 25.74
C LYS A 94 37.72 -12.04 25.46
#